data_AF-A0A317IW19-F1
#
_entry.id   AF-A0A317IW19-F1
#
_cell.length_a   1.000
_cell.length_b   1.000
_cell.length_c   1.000
_cell.angle_alpha   90.00
_cell.angle_beta   90.00
_cell.angle_gamma   90.00
#
_symmetry.space_group_name_H-M   'P 1'
#
loop_
_entity.id
_entity.type
_entity.pdbx_description
1 polymer ?
#
loop_
_entity_poly.entity_id
_entity_poly.type
_entity_poly.pdbx_seq_one_letter_code
_entity_poly.pdbx_strand_id
1 'polypeptide(L)'
;EYIYLYSGDFARAEEVAQAWLREAPRNWNALEFAAQPPLLTGDLNVAGQRLAAGLELYPNDPLLLSRQGMLHARRQETTAALECVRKALGLPLTLGHAHHIDYQVSCVYAVLGETGKAMAWLERSVDNGYPCWPFFKLDPHLENLRAEPRFQRLVADLEREYMALQISRP
;
A
#
# COMPACT_ATOMS: atom_id res chain seq x y z
N GLU A 1 3.72 5.43 -14.87
CA GLU A 1 4.51 5.77 -13.66
C GLU A 1 4.26 4.83 -12.50
N TYR A 2 3.02 4.69 -11.99
CA TYR A 2 2.67 3.67 -10.98
C TYR A 2 3.00 2.22 -11.39
N ILE A 3 3.09 1.94 -12.69
CA ILE A 3 3.49 0.64 -13.22
C ILE A 3 4.82 0.15 -12.64
N TYR A 4 5.78 1.03 -12.33
CA TYR A 4 7.08 0.64 -11.76
C TYR A 4 6.95 0.14 -10.33
N LEU A 5 6.04 0.72 -9.51
CA LEU A 5 5.71 0.17 -8.20
C LEU A 5 5.12 -1.24 -8.35
N TYR A 6 4.10 -1.36 -9.21
CA TYR A 6 3.36 -2.62 -9.38
C TYR A 6 4.17 -3.73 -10.07
N SER A 7 5.23 -3.38 -10.81
CA SER A 7 6.18 -4.33 -11.38
C SER A 7 7.35 -4.66 -10.44
N GLY A 8 7.45 -4.01 -9.28
CA GLY A 8 8.55 -4.18 -8.34
C GLY A 8 9.85 -3.44 -8.71
N ASP A 9 9.83 -2.58 -9.74
CA ASP A 9 10.99 -1.75 -10.10
C ASP A 9 11.01 -0.48 -9.23
N PHE A 10 11.33 -0.67 -7.96
CA PHE A 10 11.30 0.42 -6.98
C PHE A 10 12.37 1.48 -7.23
N ALA A 11 13.45 1.14 -7.96
CA ALA A 11 14.46 2.11 -8.36
C ALA A 11 13.89 3.12 -9.36
N ARG A 12 13.22 2.64 -10.42
CA ARG A 12 12.54 3.55 -11.35
C ARG A 12 11.35 4.26 -10.72
N ALA A 13 10.63 3.60 -9.82
CA ALA A 13 9.57 4.27 -9.07
C ALA A 13 10.11 5.45 -8.24
N GLU A 14 11.29 5.30 -7.64
CA GLU A 14 11.98 6.36 -6.91
C GLU A 14 12.43 7.52 -7.82
N GLU A 15 12.99 7.23 -8.99
CA GLU A 15 13.37 8.26 -9.97
C GLU A 15 12.16 9.12 -10.39
N VAL A 16 11.03 8.46 -10.67
CA VAL A 16 9.75 9.11 -10.99
C VAL A 16 9.26 9.96 -9.82
N ALA A 17 9.30 9.42 -8.60
CA ALA A 17 8.88 10.13 -7.40
C ALA A 17 9.66 11.44 -7.21
N GLN A 18 10.98 11.38 -7.39
CA GLN A 18 11.83 12.56 -7.29
C GLN A 18 11.55 13.57 -8.41
N ALA A 19 11.29 13.12 -9.63
CA ALA A 19 10.93 14.01 -10.73
C ALA A 19 9.61 14.74 -10.45
N TRP A 20 8.57 14.01 -10.03
CA TRP A 20 7.27 14.58 -9.69
C TRP A 20 7.34 15.57 -8.53
N LEU A 21 8.13 15.28 -7.50
CA LEU A 21 8.35 16.22 -6.40
C LEU A 21 9.10 17.48 -6.84
N ARG A 22 10.02 17.40 -7.81
CA ARG A 22 10.71 18.59 -8.35
C ARG A 22 9.76 19.46 -9.16
N GLU A 23 8.90 18.85 -9.97
CA GLU A 23 7.96 19.55 -10.84
C GLU A 23 6.79 20.15 -10.05
N ALA A 24 6.29 19.41 -9.06
CA ALA A 24 5.08 19.76 -8.32
C ALA A 24 5.21 19.43 -6.81
N PRO A 25 6.09 20.13 -6.05
CA PRO A 25 6.45 19.79 -4.67
C PRO A 25 5.30 19.86 -3.65
N ARG A 26 4.20 20.51 -4.02
CA ARG A 26 3.00 20.67 -3.18
C ARG A 26 1.80 19.92 -3.74
N ASN A 27 1.96 19.18 -4.83
CA ASN A 27 0.87 18.41 -5.41
C ASN A 27 0.64 17.13 -4.60
N TRP A 28 -0.63 16.85 -4.31
CA TRP A 28 -1.03 15.68 -3.54
C TRP A 28 -0.50 14.36 -4.14
N ASN A 29 -0.67 14.13 -5.45
CA ASN A 29 -0.21 12.89 -6.09
C ASN A 29 1.31 12.73 -5.99
N ALA A 30 2.07 13.82 -6.16
CA ALA A 30 3.53 13.78 -6.06
C ALA A 30 3.99 13.39 -4.65
N LEU A 31 3.37 13.98 -3.62
CA LEU A 31 3.69 13.71 -2.21
C LEU A 31 3.26 12.30 -1.80
N GLU A 32 2.05 11.89 -2.20
CA GLU A 32 1.48 10.57 -1.97
C GLU A 32 2.33 9.47 -2.60
N PHE A 33 2.71 9.64 -3.87
CA PHE A 33 3.51 8.69 -4.62
C PHE A 33 4.92 8.57 -4.04
N ALA A 34 5.54 9.71 -3.72
CA ALA A 34 6.93 9.72 -3.30
C ALA A 34 7.18 9.06 -1.94
N ALA A 35 6.17 8.92 -1.09
CA ALA A 35 6.30 8.16 0.16
C ALA A 35 6.43 6.65 -0.07
N GLN A 36 5.98 6.12 -1.21
CA GLN A 36 5.84 4.67 -1.43
C GLN A 36 7.16 3.93 -1.67
N PRO A 37 8.03 4.35 -2.61
CA PRO A 37 9.28 3.63 -2.85
C PRO A 37 10.13 3.43 -1.58
N PRO A 38 10.41 4.44 -0.74
CA PRO A 38 11.23 4.24 0.45
C PRO A 38 10.54 3.36 1.52
N LEU A 39 9.20 3.34 1.60
CA LEU A 39 8.49 2.38 2.46
C LEU A 39 8.68 0.94 1.98
N LEU A 40 8.66 0.71 0.67
CA LEU A 40 8.84 -0.60 0.07
C LEU A 40 10.29 -1.08 0.15
N THR A 41 11.27 -0.20 -0.09
CA THR A 41 12.70 -0.55 -0.03
C THR A 41 13.28 -0.54 1.39
N GLY A 42 12.57 0.05 2.36
CA GLY A 42 12.99 0.08 3.76
C GLY A 42 13.85 1.29 4.15
N ASP A 43 13.95 2.32 3.31
CA ASP A 43 14.54 3.61 3.69
C ASP A 43 13.54 4.42 4.55
N LEU A 44 13.40 3.99 5.81
CA LEU A 44 12.40 4.55 6.73
C LEU A 44 12.71 6.01 7.13
N ASN A 45 13.93 6.49 6.89
CA ASN A 45 14.29 7.88 7.13
C ASN A 45 13.73 8.77 6.02
N VAL A 46 13.98 8.43 4.77
CA VAL A 46 13.43 9.14 3.61
C VAL A 46 11.90 9.05 3.59
N ALA A 47 11.34 7.86 3.87
CA ALA A 47 9.89 7.69 3.99
C ALA A 47 9.27 8.64 5.03
N GLY A 48 9.89 8.73 6.20
CA GLY A 48 9.43 9.61 7.27
C GLY A 48 9.45 11.10 6.89
N GLN A 49 10.51 11.56 6.22
CA GLN A 49 10.62 12.95 5.76
C GLN A 49 9.53 13.29 4.73
N ARG A 50 9.29 12.39 3.77
CA ARG A 50 8.29 12.60 2.72
C ARG A 50 6.86 12.57 3.25
N LEU A 51 6.58 11.64 4.16
CA LEU A 51 5.28 11.58 4.83
C LEU A 51 5.03 12.81 5.69
N ALA A 52 6.04 13.30 6.41
CA ALA A 52 5.92 14.54 7.18
C ALA A 52 5.57 15.73 6.28
N ALA A 53 6.27 15.90 5.15
CA ALA A 53 5.97 16.96 4.18
C ALA A 53 4.55 16.84 3.58
N GLY A 54 4.11 15.62 3.26
CA GLY A 54 2.75 15.37 2.78
C GLY A 54 1.68 15.71 3.82
N LEU A 55 1.86 15.23 5.05
CA LEU A 55 0.91 15.43 6.15
C LEU A 55 0.88 16.87 6.67
N GLU A 56 1.94 17.66 6.47
CA GLU A 56 1.92 19.10 6.75
C GLU A 56 0.90 19.82 5.86
N LEU A 57 0.79 19.42 4.59
CA LEU A 57 -0.15 20.02 3.64
C LEU A 57 -1.53 19.36 3.65
N TYR A 58 -1.58 18.06 3.93
CA TYR A 58 -2.79 17.24 3.89
C TYR A 58 -2.94 16.39 5.16
N PRO A 59 -3.14 17.00 6.34
CA PRO A 59 -3.08 16.32 7.64
C PRO A 59 -4.18 15.27 7.86
N ASN A 60 -5.29 15.38 7.14
CA ASN A 60 -6.43 14.47 7.21
C ASN A 60 -6.59 13.65 5.93
N ASP A 61 -5.49 13.42 5.20
CA ASP A 61 -5.53 12.53 4.05
C ASP A 61 -5.43 11.06 4.50
N PRO A 62 -6.43 10.21 4.17
CA PRO A 62 -6.45 8.83 4.65
C PRO A 62 -5.29 7.99 4.10
N LEU A 63 -4.80 8.26 2.89
CA LEU A 63 -3.71 7.50 2.26
C LEU A 63 -2.35 7.85 2.87
N LEU A 64 -2.10 9.13 3.15
CA LEU A 64 -0.90 9.56 3.87
C LEU A 64 -0.91 9.06 5.32
N LEU A 65 -2.06 9.08 5.99
CA LEU A 65 -2.19 8.53 7.35
C LEU A 65 -1.97 7.02 7.39
N SER A 66 -2.53 6.26 6.46
CA SER A 66 -2.30 4.80 6.42
C SER A 66 -0.83 4.46 6.15
N ARG A 67 -0.15 5.22 5.29
CA ARG A 67 1.31 5.08 5.06
C ARG A 67 2.17 5.51 6.25
N GLN A 68 1.74 6.51 7.01
CA GLN A 68 2.36 6.81 8.30
C GLN A 68 2.19 5.64 9.27
N GLY A 69 1.03 4.98 9.25
CA GLY A 69 0.81 3.73 9.98
C GLY A 69 1.80 2.64 9.58
N MET A 70 2.03 2.47 8.28
CA MET A 70 3.06 1.55 7.75
C MET A 70 4.47 1.91 8.24
N LEU A 71 4.85 3.19 8.18
CA LEU A 71 6.14 3.65 8.70
C LEU A 71 6.33 3.25 10.17
N HIS A 72 5.33 3.52 11.02
CA HIS A 72 5.36 3.15 12.43
C HIS A 72 5.44 1.63 12.63
N ALA A 73 4.67 0.85 11.86
CA ALA A 73 4.73 -0.61 11.92
C ALA A 73 6.13 -1.14 11.59
N ARG A 74 6.77 -0.59 10.54
CA ARG A 74 8.14 -0.93 10.14
C ARG A 74 9.20 -0.52 11.16
N ARG A 75 8.90 0.47 12.01
CA ARG A 75 9.72 0.87 13.17
C ARG A 75 9.39 0.09 14.45
N GLN A 76 8.48 -0.89 14.39
CA GLN A 76 7.99 -1.64 15.55
C GLN A 76 7.25 -0.77 16.58
N GLU A 77 6.68 0.34 16.13
CA GLU A 77 5.91 1.30 16.94
C GLU A 77 4.41 0.97 16.87
N THR A 78 4.03 -0.21 17.38
CA THR A 78 2.70 -0.81 17.21
C THR A 78 1.54 0.12 17.56
N THR A 79 1.61 0.80 18.71
CA THR A 79 0.53 1.71 19.16
C THR A 79 0.33 2.87 18.18
N ALA A 80 1.43 3.47 17.69
CA ALA A 80 1.36 4.58 16.74
C ALA A 80 0.83 4.09 15.38
N ALA A 81 1.26 2.91 14.93
CA ALA A 81 0.79 2.31 13.69
C ALA A 81 -0.72 2.09 13.68
N LEU A 82 -1.26 1.50 14.75
CA LEU A 82 -2.69 1.22 14.88
C LEU A 82 -3.51 2.50 15.04
N GLU A 83 -2.96 3.52 15.70
CA GLU A 83 -3.62 4.82 15.79
C GLU A 83 -3.75 5.51 14.42
N CYS A 84 -2.71 5.44 13.58
CA CYS A 84 -2.76 5.94 12.20
C CYS A 84 -3.82 5.19 11.36
N VAL A 85 -3.86 3.85 11.46
CA VAL A 85 -4.89 3.02 10.80
C VAL A 85 -6.29 3.43 11.25
N ARG A 86 -6.50 3.60 12.56
CA ARG A 86 -7.78 4.03 13.13
C ARG A 86 -8.21 5.39 12.60
N LYS A 87 -7.28 6.36 12.53
CA LYS A 87 -7.55 7.70 11.97
C LYS A 87 -7.91 7.62 10.49
N ALA A 88 -7.14 6.89 9.68
CA ALA A 88 -7.39 6.74 8.25
C ALA A 88 -8.78 6.14 7.96
N LEU A 89 -9.16 5.10 8.71
CA LEU A 89 -10.48 4.46 8.60
C LEU A 89 -11.64 5.31 9.13
N GLY A 90 -11.36 6.28 10.00
CA GLY A 90 -12.36 7.17 10.59
C GLY A 90 -12.73 8.37 9.71
N LEU A 91 -12.06 8.57 8.58
CA LEU A 91 -12.29 9.67 7.66
C LEU A 91 -13.30 9.28 6.55
N PRO A 92 -13.98 10.24 5.92
CA PRO A 92 -14.81 9.96 4.75
C PRO A 92 -13.98 9.38 3.60
N LEU A 93 -14.29 8.14 3.21
CA LEU A 93 -13.61 7.45 2.11
C LEU A 93 -14.49 7.44 0.86
N THR A 94 -13.90 7.80 -0.28
CA THR A 94 -14.50 7.50 -1.58
C THR A 94 -14.30 6.01 -1.89
N LEU A 95 -15.07 5.44 -2.81
CA LEU A 95 -14.87 4.05 -3.24
C LEU A 95 -13.44 3.79 -3.77
N GLY A 96 -12.84 4.79 -4.42
CA GLY A 96 -11.45 4.75 -4.87
C GLY A 96 -10.46 4.67 -3.70
N HIS A 97 -10.67 5.47 -2.65
CA HIS A 97 -9.78 5.42 -1.48
C HIS A 97 -10.00 4.17 -0.64
N ALA A 98 -11.24 3.70 -0.49
CA ALA A 98 -11.60 2.63 0.45
C ALA A 98 -10.79 1.34 0.23
N HIS A 99 -10.69 0.85 -1.00
CA HIS A 99 -9.98 -0.40 -1.27
C HIS A 99 -8.45 -0.26 -1.14
N HIS A 100 -7.88 0.91 -1.47
CA HIS A 100 -6.47 1.19 -1.20
C HIS A 100 -6.19 1.26 0.30
N ILE A 101 -7.10 1.83 1.10
CA ILE A 101 -6.97 1.85 2.56
C ILE A 101 -7.08 0.44 3.12
N ASP A 102 -8.06 -0.36 2.69
CA ASP A 102 -8.19 -1.76 3.13
C ASP A 102 -6.90 -2.55 2.86
N TYR A 103 -6.29 -2.37 1.68
CA TYR A 103 -4.99 -2.95 1.36
C TYR A 103 -3.86 -2.46 2.28
N GLN A 104 -3.73 -1.14 2.48
CA GLN A 104 -2.68 -0.59 3.37
C GLN A 104 -2.85 -1.08 4.81
N VAL A 105 -4.08 -1.21 5.30
CA VAL A 105 -4.38 -1.76 6.62
C VAL A 105 -3.97 -3.23 6.71
N SER A 106 -4.20 -4.02 5.65
CA SER A 106 -3.69 -5.39 5.56
C SER A 106 -2.16 -5.42 5.71
N CYS A 107 -1.45 -4.60 4.94
CA CYS A 107 0.02 -4.53 5.00
C CYS A 107 0.51 -4.13 6.40
N VAL A 108 -0.15 -3.18 7.08
CA VAL A 108 0.19 -2.79 8.46
C VAL A 108 0.07 -3.98 9.40
N TYR A 109 -1.05 -4.70 9.38
CA TYR A 109 -1.22 -5.89 10.22
C TYR A 109 -0.23 -7.00 9.88
N ALA A 110 0.10 -7.17 8.59
CA ALA A 110 1.09 -8.15 8.15
C ALA A 110 2.46 -7.85 8.75
N VAL A 111 2.94 -6.60 8.65
CA VAL A 111 4.21 -6.16 9.23
C VAL A 111 4.24 -6.31 10.76
N LEU A 112 3.10 -6.10 11.43
CA LEU A 112 2.96 -6.30 12.87
C LEU A 112 2.87 -7.78 13.31
N GLY A 113 2.86 -8.73 12.36
CA GLY A 113 2.77 -10.16 12.62
C GLY A 113 1.35 -10.69 12.86
N GLU A 114 0.33 -9.85 12.71
CA GLU A 114 -1.07 -10.20 12.93
C GLU A 114 -1.70 -10.83 11.66
N THR A 115 -1.16 -11.98 11.22
CA THR A 115 -1.44 -12.59 9.90
C THR A 115 -2.94 -12.85 9.67
N GLY A 116 -3.68 -13.25 10.70
CA GLY A 116 -5.12 -13.48 10.61
C GLY A 116 -5.92 -12.21 10.29
N LYS A 117 -5.58 -11.07 10.91
CA LYS A 117 -6.20 -9.76 10.61
C LYS A 117 -5.74 -9.26 9.25
N ALA A 118 -4.45 -9.41 8.95
CA ALA A 118 -3.90 -9.01 7.67
C ALA A 118 -4.62 -9.69 6.50
N MET A 119 -4.85 -11.01 6.58
CA MET A 119 -5.60 -11.74 5.56
C MET A 119 -7.04 -11.27 5.40
N ALA A 120 -7.74 -10.99 6.51
CA ALA A 120 -9.12 -10.51 6.46
C ALA A 120 -9.23 -9.14 5.75
N TRP A 121 -8.28 -8.23 6.01
CA TRP A 121 -8.23 -6.94 5.30
C TRP A 121 -7.79 -7.08 3.84
N LEU A 122 -6.91 -8.04 3.52
CA LEU A 122 -6.49 -8.30 2.15
C LEU A 122 -7.65 -8.79 1.30
N GLU A 123 -8.37 -9.82 1.78
CA GLU A 123 -9.57 -10.37 1.13
C GLU A 123 -10.63 -9.28 0.94
N ARG A 124 -10.88 -8.46 1.97
CA ARG A 124 -11.78 -7.30 1.87
C ARG A 124 -11.34 -6.28 0.82
N SER A 125 -10.03 -6.00 0.70
CA SER A 125 -9.53 -5.08 -0.33
C SER A 125 -9.81 -5.59 -1.75
N VAL A 126 -9.70 -6.91 -1.94
CA VAL A 126 -10.00 -7.58 -3.21
C VAL A 126 -11.49 -7.49 -3.53
N ASP A 127 -12.35 -7.82 -2.56
CA ASP A 127 -13.81 -7.73 -2.69
C ASP A 127 -14.28 -6.30 -3.02
N ASN A 128 -13.55 -5.29 -2.52
CA ASN A 128 -13.82 -3.87 -2.78
C ASN A 128 -13.16 -3.31 -4.05
N GLY A 129 -12.56 -4.17 -4.88
CA GLY A 129 -12.04 -3.78 -6.20
C GLY A 129 -10.53 -3.56 -6.29
N TYR A 130 -9.73 -4.12 -5.37
CA TYR A 130 -8.25 -4.12 -5.43
C TYR A 130 -7.65 -5.52 -5.69
N PRO A 131 -7.91 -6.18 -6.83
CA PRO A 131 -7.39 -7.52 -7.15
C PRO A 131 -5.94 -7.47 -7.68
N CYS A 132 -5.04 -6.74 -7.02
CA CYS A 132 -3.65 -6.54 -7.47
C CYS A 132 -2.72 -7.74 -7.17
N TRP A 133 -3.16 -8.96 -7.48
CA TRP A 133 -2.46 -10.20 -7.13
C TRP A 133 -1.01 -10.32 -7.63
N PRO A 134 -0.59 -9.77 -8.81
CA PRO A 134 0.81 -9.82 -9.18
C PRO A 134 1.66 -9.03 -8.20
N PHE A 135 1.16 -7.88 -7.75
CA PHE A 135 1.85 -7.03 -6.79
C PHE A 135 1.83 -7.60 -5.37
N PHE A 136 0.78 -8.32 -4.96
CA PHE A 136 0.76 -8.98 -3.64
C PHE A 136 1.95 -9.94 -3.46
N LYS A 137 2.40 -10.57 -4.54
CA LYS A 137 3.58 -11.45 -4.55
C LYS A 137 4.91 -10.68 -4.48
N LEU A 138 4.90 -9.38 -4.75
CA LEU A 138 6.09 -8.52 -4.80
C LEU A 138 6.21 -7.62 -3.57
N ASP A 139 5.07 -7.17 -3.02
CA ASP A 139 5.06 -6.25 -1.87
C ASP A 139 5.76 -6.88 -0.66
N PRO A 140 6.89 -6.32 -0.19
CA PRO A 140 7.62 -6.84 0.96
C PRO A 140 6.83 -6.75 2.26
N HIS A 141 5.82 -5.89 2.37
CA HIS A 141 4.98 -5.80 3.57
C HIS A 141 4.05 -7.01 3.73
N LEU A 142 3.83 -7.78 2.66
CA LEU A 142 3.04 -9.01 2.67
C LEU A 142 3.92 -10.28 2.70
N GLU A 143 5.23 -10.15 2.87
CA GLU A 143 6.17 -11.28 2.79
C GLU A 143 5.78 -12.44 3.71
N ASN A 144 5.39 -12.16 4.96
CA ASN A 144 4.99 -13.18 5.92
C ASN A 144 3.65 -13.86 5.56
N LEU A 145 2.78 -13.21 4.76
CA LEU A 145 1.52 -13.82 4.32
C LEU A 145 1.72 -14.80 3.17
N ARG A 146 2.83 -14.73 2.42
CA ARG A 146 3.03 -15.58 1.22
C ARG A 146 3.06 -17.08 1.53
N ALA A 147 3.44 -17.44 2.76
CA ALA A 147 3.41 -18.82 3.25
C ALA A 147 2.02 -19.26 3.76
N GLU A 148 1.09 -18.33 3.98
CA GLU A 148 -0.24 -18.65 4.50
C GLU A 148 -1.10 -19.37 3.44
N PRO A 149 -1.71 -20.52 3.76
CA PRO A 149 -2.57 -21.23 2.82
C PRO A 149 -3.73 -20.39 2.28
N ARG A 150 -4.24 -19.42 3.07
CA ARG A 150 -5.29 -18.50 2.62
C ARG A 150 -4.78 -17.54 1.55
N PHE A 151 -3.57 -17.01 1.71
CA PHE A 151 -2.96 -16.12 0.73
C PHE A 151 -2.72 -16.83 -0.60
N GLN A 152 -2.18 -18.05 -0.55
CA GLN A 152 -1.91 -18.86 -1.74
C GLN A 152 -3.21 -19.16 -2.52
N ARG A 153 -4.29 -19.48 -1.81
CA ARG A 153 -5.61 -19.66 -2.44
C ARG A 153 -6.11 -18.37 -3.07
N LEU A 154 -6.10 -17.25 -2.33
CA LEU A 154 -6.55 -15.95 -2.85
C LEU A 154 -5.84 -15.56 -4.15
N VAL A 155 -4.50 -15.66 -4.18
CA VAL A 155 -3.71 -15.34 -5.38
C VAL A 155 -4.03 -16.30 -6.53
N ALA A 156 -4.13 -17.60 -6.26
CA ALA A 156 -4.44 -18.59 -7.29
C ALA A 156 -5.86 -18.41 -7.85
N ASP A 157 -6.83 -18.03 -7.02
CA ASP A 157 -8.21 -17.78 -7.43
C ASP A 157 -8.27 -16.55 -8.34
N LEU A 158 -7.62 -15.45 -7.95
CA LEU A 158 -7.51 -14.24 -8.75
C LEU A 158 -6.76 -14.47 -10.06
N GLU A 159 -5.67 -15.22 -10.04
CA GLU A 159 -4.94 -15.56 -11.26
C GLU A 159 -5.83 -16.36 -12.23
N ARG A 160 -6.55 -17.37 -11.75
CA ARG A 160 -7.47 -18.15 -12.59
C ARG A 160 -8.60 -17.31 -13.15
N GLU A 161 -9.24 -16.48 -12.33
CA GLU A 161 -10.33 -15.60 -12.74
C GLU A 161 -9.88 -14.66 -13.86
N TYR A 162 -8.79 -13.91 -13.65
CA TYR A 162 -8.33 -12.90 -14.61
C TYR A 162 -7.62 -13.49 -15.84
N MET A 163 -7.05 -14.70 -15.75
CA MET A 163 -6.57 -15.41 -16.94
C MET A 163 -7.70 -16.03 -17.75
N ALA A 164 -8.78 -16.51 -17.13
CA ALA A 164 -9.97 -16.99 -17.82
C ALA A 164 -10.74 -15.85 -18.53
N LEU A 165 -10.64 -14.63 -18.00
CA LEU A 165 -11.16 -13.40 -18.62
C LEU A 165 -10.34 -12.91 -19.82
N GLN A 166 -9.32 -13.65 -20.30
CA GLN A 166 -8.73 -13.40 -21.62
C GLN A 166 -9.79 -13.64 -22.71
N ILE A 167 -10.58 -12.60 -22.98
CA ILE A 167 -11.43 -12.44 -24.15
C ILE A 167 -10.55 -12.81 -25.36
N SER A 168 -11.02 -13.75 -26.18
CA SER A 168 -10.44 -14.06 -27.48
C SER A 168 -10.14 -12.74 -28.18
N ARG A 169 -8.86 -12.43 -28.36
CA ARG A 169 -8.45 -11.29 -29.17
C ARG A 169 -9.08 -11.50 -30.56
N PRO A 170 -9.86 -10.55 -31.09
CA PRO A 170 -10.26 -10.60 -32.49
C PRO A 170 -9.03 -10.54 -33.41
#